data_AF-G2FSH3-F1
#
_entry.id   AF-G2FSH3-F1
#
_cell.length_a   1.000
_cell.length_b   1.000
_cell.length_c   1.000
_cell.angle_alpha   90.00
_cell.angle_beta   90.00
_cell.angle_gamma   90.00
#
_symmetry.space_group_name_H-M   'P 1'
#
loop_
_entity.id
_entity.type
_entity.pdbx_description
1 polymer ?
#
loop_
_entity_poly.entity_id
_entity_poly.type
_entity_poly.pdbx_seq_one_letter_code
_entity_poly.pdbx_strand_id
1 'polypeptide(L)' 'MKEDVFELKFTVNAQIEELRLKMQKVAEDKDLTDSRVVGISKKLDVLINEFYLSQEWKP' A
#
# COMPACT_ATOMS: atom_id res chain seq x y z
N MET A 1 7.35 -10.49 24.72
CA MET A 1 7.39 -9.43 23.70
C MET A 1 8.59 -9.61 22.76
N LYS A 2 8.59 -10.65 21.92
CA LYS A 2 9.53 -10.78 20.79
C LYS A 2 8.92 -11.52 19.58
N GLU A 3 7.63 -11.82 19.61
CA GLU A 3 6.94 -12.58 18.55
C GLU A 3 6.17 -11.65 17.59
N ASP A 4 5.65 -10.52 18.08
CA ASP A 4 4.87 -9.55 17.28
C ASP A 4 5.67 -8.82 16.19
N VAL A 5 7.00 -8.83 16.26
CA VAL A 5 7.87 -8.18 15.26
C VAL A 5 8.03 -9.05 14.01
N PHE A 6 7.79 -10.37 14.11
CA PHE A 6 7.96 -11.32 13.01
C PHE A 6 6.66 -11.57 12.20
N GLU A 7 5.50 -11.17 12.74
CA GLU A 7 4.19 -11.22 12.05
C GLU A 7 3.91 -9.99 11.17
N LEU A 8 4.84 -9.03 11.09
CA LEU A 8 4.92 -8.05 10.02
C LEU A 8 5.29 -8.68 8.65
N LYS A 9 5.05 -9.98 8.48
CA LYS A 9 5.17 -10.71 7.23
C LYS A 9 3.97 -10.39 6.33
N PHE A 10 4.21 -9.53 5.35
CA PHE A 10 3.69 -9.66 3.97
C PHE A 10 2.17 -9.79 3.78
N THR A 11 1.33 -9.18 4.62
CA THR A 11 -0.08 -9.03 4.25
C THR A 11 -0.22 -7.88 3.26
N VAL A 12 -1.11 -8.03 2.28
CA VAL A 12 -1.44 -6.96 1.31
C VAL A 12 -1.81 -5.66 2.06
N ASN A 13 -2.50 -5.77 3.20
CA ASN A 13 -2.83 -4.65 4.07
C ASN A 13 -1.60 -3.88 4.60
N ALA A 14 -0.55 -4.59 5.04
CA ALA A 14 0.66 -3.93 5.51
C ALA A 14 1.37 -3.17 4.38
N GLN A 15 1.38 -3.72 3.17
CA GLN A 15 1.97 -3.07 2.00
C GLN A 15 1.16 -1.86 1.53
N ILE A 16 -0.17 -1.93 1.60
CA ILE A 16 -1.05 -0.78 1.35
C ILE A 16 -0.74 0.34 2.35
N GLU A 17 -0.64 0.04 3.64
CA GLU A 17 -0.38 1.05 4.67
C GLU A 17 1.01 1.69 4.52
N GLU A 18 2.04 0.90 4.22
CA GLU A 18 3.38 1.41 3.94
C GLU A 18 3.37 2.39 2.76
N LEU A 19 2.72 2.01 1.65
CA LEU A 19 2.63 2.86 0.47
C LEU A 19 1.74 4.09 0.70
N ARG A 20 0.70 3.99 1.54
CA ARG A 20 -0.14 5.13 1.92
C ARG A 20 0.68 6.20 2.65
N LEU A 21 1.49 5.80 3.63
CA LEU A 21 2.38 6.70 4.35
C LEU A 21 3.44 7.31 3.42
N LYS A 22 3.99 6.50 2.50
CA LYS A 22 4.95 6.99 1.50
C LYS A 22 4.33 8.00 0.55
N MET A 23 3.09 7.78 0.11
CA MET A 23 2.35 8.70 -0.75
C MET A 23 2.18 10.06 -0.07
N GLN A 24 1.73 10.06 1.19
CA GLN A 24 1.55 11.29 1.97
C GLN A 24 2.85 12.08 2.07
N LYS A 25 3.95 11.41 2.41
CA LYS A 25 5.27 12.06 2.51
C LYS A 25 5.78 12.60 1.18
N VAL A 26 5.54 11.88 0.08
CA VAL A 26 6.01 12.33 -1.25
C VAL A 26 5.14 13.45 -1.80
N ALA A 27 3.84 13.45 -1.49
CA ALA A 27 2.89 14.47 -1.95
C ALA A 27 2.89 15.75 -1.10
N GLU A 28 3.47 15.74 0.11
CA GLU A 28 3.50 16.87 1.05
C GLU A 28 3.92 18.19 0.39
N ASP A 29 4.95 18.14 -0.47
CA ASP A 29 5.48 19.30 -1.19
C ASP A 29 5.45 19.14 -2.73
N LYS A 30 4.62 18.23 -3.25
CA LYS A 30 4.64 17.86 -4.67
C LYS A 30 3.25 17.89 -5.27
N ASP A 31 3.19 18.35 -6.51
CA ASP A 31 1.98 18.29 -7.31
C ASP A 31 1.57 16.83 -7.54
N LEU A 32 0.26 16.59 -7.68
CA LEU A 32 -0.31 15.28 -7.95
C LEU A 32 0.17 14.68 -9.28
N THR A 33 0.72 15.53 -10.16
CA THR A 33 1.34 15.16 -11.43
C THR A 33 2.80 14.71 -11.30
N ASP A 34 3.44 14.88 -10.12
CA ASP A 34 4.81 14.42 -9.89
C ASP A 34 4.91 12.92 -10.15
N SER A 35 5.90 12.53 -10.96
CA SER A 35 6.05 11.15 -11.43
C SER A 35 6.21 10.14 -10.29
N ARG A 36 6.71 10.56 -9.13
CA ARG A 36 6.84 9.71 -7.94
C ARG A 36 5.50 9.53 -7.23
N VAL A 37 4.68 10.59 -7.16
CA VAL A 37 3.30 10.54 -6.65
C VAL A 37 2.47 9.60 -7.52
N VAL A 38 2.50 9.77 -8.84
CA VAL A 38 1.83 8.89 -9.80
C VAL A 38 2.34 7.45 -9.72
N GLY A 39 3.66 7.26 -9.56
CA GLY A 39 4.24 5.92 -9.44
C GLY A 39 3.80 5.18 -8.18
N ILE A 40 3.64 5.89 -7.06
CA ILE A 40 3.13 5.31 -5.81
C ILE A 40 1.62 5.04 -5.93
N SER A 41 0.84 5.95 -6.53
CA SER A 41 -0.60 5.74 -6.69
C SER A 41 -0.92 4.49 -7.52
N LYS A 42 -0.18 4.26 -8.62
CA LYS A 42 -0.35 3.05 -9.44
C LYS A 42 -0.08 1.76 -8.67
N LYS A 43 0.89 1.77 -7.75
CA LYS A 43 1.19 0.59 -6.91
C LYS A 43 0.12 0.36 -5.85
N LEU A 44 -0.41 1.44 -5.28
CA LEU A 44 -1.55 1.36 -4.36
C LEU A 44 -2.78 0.77 -5.05
N ASP A 45 -3.12 1.22 -6.26
CA ASP A 45 -4.25 0.67 -7.03
C ASP A 45 -4.12 -0.85 -7.24
N VAL A 46 -2.94 -1.34 -7.61
CA VAL A 46 -2.70 -2.77 -7.78
C VAL A 46 -2.95 -3.55 -6.49
N LEU A 47 -2.37 -3.11 -5.37
CA LEU A 47 -2.53 -3.80 -4.09
C LEU A 47 -3.96 -3.73 -3.55
N ILE A 48 -4.65 -2.61 -3.76
CA ILE A 48 -6.05 -2.45 -3.35
C ILE A 48 -6.94 -3.41 -4.17
N ASN A 49 -6.69 -3.54 -5.47
CA ASN A 49 -7.40 -4.50 -6.31
C ASN A 49 -7.11 -5.95 -5.88
N GLU A 50 -5.84 -6.29 -5.61
CA GLU A 50 -5.46 -7.60 -5.07
C GLU A 50 -6.17 -7.89 -3.74
N PHE A 51 -6.26 -6.88 -2.86
CA PHE A 51 -6.99 -7.00 -1.62
C PHE A 51 -8.46 -7.34 -1.87
N TYR A 52 -9.18 -6.56 -2.69
CA TYR A 52 -10.60 -6.82 -2.97
C TYR A 52 -10.83 -8.18 -3.66
N LEU A 53 -10.01 -8.55 -4.63
CA LEU A 53 -10.10 -9.86 -5.30
C LEU A 53 -9.90 -11.01 -4.30
N SER A 54 -9.04 -10.84 -3.31
CA SER A 54 -8.86 -11.84 -2.24
C SER A 54 -10.09 -11.98 -1.33
N GLN A 55 -10.91 -10.92 -1.20
CA GLN A 55 -12.13 -10.93 -0.39
C GLN A 55 -13.35 -11.42 -1.17
N GLU A 56 -13.38 -11.23 -2.49
CA GLU A 56 -14.47 -11.70 -3.37
C GLU A 56 -14.40 -13.21 -3.65
N TRP A 57 -13.28 -13.87 -3.35
CA TRP A 57 -13.17 -15.31 -3.47
C TRP A 57 -14.04 -16.00 -2.40
N LYS A 58 -15.23 -16.43 -2.84
CA LYS A 58 -16.05 -17.42 -2.13
C LYS A 58 -15.93 -18.76 -2.85
N PRO A 59 -15.42 -19.83 -2.21
CA PRO A 59 -15.41 -21.18 -2.78
C PRO A 59 -16.83 -21.74 -2.94
#